data_AF-A0A438EUP1-F1
#
_entry.id   AF-A0A438EUP1-F1
#
_cell.length_a   1.000
_cell.length_b   1.000
_cell.length_c   1.000
_cell.angle_alpha   90.00
_cell.angle_beta   90.00
_cell.angle_gamma   90.00
#
_symmetry.space_group_name_H-M   'P 1'
#
loop_
_entity.id
_entity.type
_entity.pdbx_description
1 polymer ?
#
loop_
_entity_poly.entity_id
_entity_poly.type
_entity_poly.pdbx_seq_one_letter_code
_entity_poly.pdbx_strand_id
1 'polypeptide(L)'
;MITRFIDIVNGLKALGKTYKESEKMMKILRSLPSKWDAKVTVIQKAKDLTKLHLDELIGSLMTYEINLAKKQQERKTERRRA
;
A
#
# COMPACT_ATOMS: atom_id res chain seq x y z
N MET A 1 -1.73 4.93 -6.16
CA MET A 1 -1.04 5.43 -4.94
C MET A 1 0.41 4.97 -4.87
N ILE A 2 0.68 3.70 -5.14
CA ILE A 2 2.02 3.08 -5.06
C ILE A 2 3.01 3.67 -6.07
N THR A 3 2.58 3.98 -7.31
CA THR A 3 3.44 4.57 -8.35
C THR A 3 4.09 5.88 -7.90
N ARG A 4 3.28 6.80 -7.34
CA ARG A 4 3.79 8.08 -6.81
C ARG A 4 4.80 7.90 -5.67
N PHE A 5 4.65 6.86 -4.86
CA PHE A 5 5.64 6.55 -3.82
C PHE A 5 6.97 6.08 -4.44
N ILE A 6 6.91 5.19 -5.43
CA ILE A 6 8.08 4.70 -6.16
C ILE A 6 8.83 5.86 -6.81
N ASP A 7 8.11 6.77 -7.47
CA ASP A 7 8.69 7.95 -8.12
C ASP A 7 9.42 8.85 -7.11
N ILE A 8 8.82 9.09 -5.94
CA ILE A 8 9.45 9.87 -4.86
C ILE A 8 10.70 9.18 -4.32
N VAL A 9 10.64 7.87 -4.06
CA VAL A 9 11.81 7.11 -3.56
C VAL A 9 12.94 7.10 -4.58
N ASN A 10 12.62 6.95 -5.87
CA ASN A 10 13.60 6.98 -6.94
C ASN A 10 14.22 8.37 -7.11
N GLY A 11 13.41 9.43 -7.03
CA GLY A 11 13.91 10.82 -7.03
C GLY A 11 14.83 11.11 -5.85
N LEU A 12 14.47 10.66 -4.65
CA LEU A 12 15.32 10.81 -3.46
C LEU A 12 16.63 10.02 -3.58
N LYS A 13 16.58 8.82 -4.16
CA LYS A 13 17.79 8.03 -4.45
C LYS A 13 18.72 8.76 -5.43
N ALA A 14 18.18 9.40 -6.47
CA ALA A 14 18.96 10.20 -7.42
C ALA A 14 19.63 11.41 -6.74
N LEU A 15 19.02 11.96 -5.69
CA LEU A 15 19.58 13.04 -4.86
C LEU A 15 20.54 12.54 -3.76
N GLY A 16 20.93 11.26 -3.79
CA GLY A 16 21.85 10.66 -2.82
C GLY A 16 21.21 10.24 -1.49
N LYS A 17 19.89 10.39 -1.34
CA LYS A 17 19.16 9.96 -0.14
C LYS A 17 18.52 8.60 -0.35
N THR A 18 19.14 7.57 0.21
CA THR A 18 18.63 6.20 0.22
C THR A 18 17.94 5.86 1.54
N TYR A 19 16.93 4.99 1.46
CA TYR A 19 16.22 4.42 2.61
C TYR A 19 16.43 2.91 2.63
N LYS A 20 16.51 2.35 3.84
CA LYS A 20 16.44 0.89 4.04
C LYS A 20 15.05 0.38 3.64
N GLU A 21 14.93 -0.90 3.28
CA GLU A 21 13.64 -1.48 2.90
C GLU A 21 12.58 -1.31 3.99
N SER A 22 12.93 -1.55 5.26
CA SER A 22 12.01 -1.37 6.38
C SER A 22 11.49 0.07 6.50
N GLU A 23 12.34 1.07 6.27
CA GLU A 23 11.96 2.48 6.26
C GLU A 23 11.04 2.82 5.09
N LYS A 24 11.31 2.26 3.90
CA LYS A 24 10.43 2.41 2.73
C LYS A 24 9.05 1.82 3.04
N MET A 25 8.98 0.63 3.59
CA MET A 25 7.70 -0.01 3.95
C MET A 25 6.91 0.80 4.97
N MET A 26 7.54 1.27 6.04
CA MET A 26 6.86 2.11 7.03
C MET A 26 6.33 3.40 6.41
N LYS A 27 7.10 4.03 5.52
CA LYS A 27 6.65 5.24 4.81
C LYS A 27 5.47 4.95 3.87
N ILE A 28 5.48 3.83 3.14
CA ILE A 28 4.33 3.40 2.34
C ILE A 28 3.10 3.25 3.23
N LEU A 29 3.20 2.44 4.27
CA LEU A 29 2.08 2.14 5.17
C LEU A 29 1.50 3.41 5.81
N ARG A 30 2.36 4.35 6.22
CA ARG A 30 1.94 5.64 6.79
C ARG A 30 1.33 6.60 5.76
N SER A 31 1.64 6.43 4.48
CA SER A 31 1.06 7.23 3.39
C SER A 31 -0.29 6.71 2.88
N LEU A 32 -0.73 5.53 3.35
CA LEU A 32 -2.02 4.98 2.97
C LEU A 32 -3.18 5.79 3.61
N PRO A 33 -4.32 5.96 2.93
CA PRO A 33 -5.50 6.60 3.50
C PRO A 33 -6.09 5.80 4.67
N SER A 34 -6.77 6.47 5.61
CA SER A 34 -7.34 5.87 6.83
C SER A 34 -8.24 4.66 6.59
N LYS A 35 -8.92 4.57 5.45
CA LYS A 35 -9.67 3.37 5.03
C LYS A 35 -8.84 2.08 4.95
N TRP A 36 -7.50 2.17 5.00
CA TRP A 36 -6.58 1.04 5.02
C TRP A 36 -6.07 0.69 6.43
N ASP A 37 -6.41 1.47 7.47
CA ASP A 37 -5.83 1.34 8.82
C ASP A 37 -5.95 -0.08 9.38
N ALA A 38 -7.12 -0.72 9.25
CA ALA A 38 -7.33 -2.10 9.70
C ALA A 38 -6.36 -3.08 9.00
N LYS A 39 -6.10 -2.88 7.70
CA LYS A 39 -5.17 -3.73 6.94
C LYS A 39 -3.71 -3.44 7.32
N VAL A 40 -3.37 -2.17 7.54
CA VAL A 40 -2.04 -1.76 8.03
C VAL A 40 -1.75 -2.38 9.39
N THR A 41 -2.70 -2.32 10.33
CA THR A 41 -2.57 -2.95 11.65
C THR A 41 -2.37 -4.46 11.55
N VAL A 42 -3.12 -5.14 10.66
CA VAL A 42 -2.92 -6.58 10.43
C VAL A 42 -1.54 -6.86 9.85
N ILE A 43 -1.07 -6.07 8.89
CA ILE A 43 0.27 -6.25 8.29
C ILE A 43 1.36 -6.05 9.36
N GLN A 44 1.25 -5.00 10.17
CA GLN A 44 2.19 -4.71 11.27
C GLN A 44 2.18 -5.79 12.37
N LYS A 45 1.02 -6.40 12.65
CA LYS A 45 0.89 -7.47 13.65
C LYS A 45 1.29 -8.85 13.13
N ALA A 46 0.98 -9.16 11.86
CA ALA A 46 1.11 -10.50 11.30
C ALA A 46 2.48 -10.78 10.68
N LYS A 47 3.19 -9.74 10.21
CA LYS A 47 4.49 -9.89 9.57
C LYS A 47 5.50 -8.96 10.24
N ASP A 48 6.62 -9.55 10.63
CA ASP A 48 7.80 -8.80 10.99
C ASP A 48 8.26 -8.04 9.73
N LEU A 49 8.06 -6.72 9.69
CA LEU A 49 8.37 -5.86 8.54
C LEU A 49 9.87 -5.90 8.16
N THR A 50 10.69 -6.49 9.02
CA THR A 50 12.12 -6.74 8.79
C THR A 50 12.39 -7.96 7.90
N LYS A 51 11.45 -8.91 7.80
CA LYS A 51 11.55 -10.15 7.01
C LYS A 51 10.75 -10.13 5.71
N LEU A 52 9.89 -9.12 5.54
CA LEU A 52 9.10 -8.93 4.34
C LEU A 52 9.94 -8.21 3.28
N HIS A 53 9.83 -8.62 2.00
CA HIS A 53 10.41 -7.86 0.89
C HIS A 53 9.46 -6.78 0.38
N LEU A 54 10.03 -5.67 -0.12
CA LEU A 54 9.24 -4.50 -0.54
C LEU A 54 8.24 -4.85 -1.65
N ASP A 55 8.65 -5.72 -2.57
CA ASP A 55 7.85 -6.15 -3.71
C ASP A 55 6.64 -6.97 -3.26
N GLU A 56 6.79 -7.82 -2.24
CA GLU A 56 5.66 -8.58 -1.67
C GLU A 56 4.63 -7.66 -1.02
N LEU A 57 5.09 -6.62 -0.30
CA LEU A 57 4.22 -5.63 0.31
C LEU A 57 3.47 -4.87 -0.79
N ILE A 58 4.18 -4.41 -1.82
CA ILE A 58 3.60 -3.69 -2.95
C ILE A 58 2.54 -4.56 -3.65
N GLY A 59 2.86 -5.82 -3.94
CA GLY A 59 1.93 -6.77 -4.55
C GLY A 59 0.67 -6.95 -3.72
N SER A 60 0.83 -7.18 -2.40
CA SER A 60 -0.31 -7.33 -1.48
C SER A 60 -1.20 -6.08 -1.43
N LEU A 61 -0.60 -4.88 -1.45
CA LEU A 61 -1.34 -3.62 -1.46
C LEU A 61 -2.07 -3.42 -2.80
N MET A 62 -1.44 -3.71 -3.94
CA MET A 62 -2.07 -3.63 -5.26
C MET A 62 -3.28 -4.56 -5.37
N THR A 63 -3.15 -5.83 -4.95
CA THR A 63 -4.25 -6.79 -4.94
C THR A 63 -5.41 -6.30 -4.08
N TYR A 64 -5.12 -5.70 -2.92
CA TYR A 64 -6.16 -5.13 -2.07
C TYR A 64 -6.85 -3.91 -2.71
N GLU A 65 -6.09 -3.02 -3.37
CA GLU A 65 -6.66 -1.86 -4.09
C GLU A 65 -7.65 -2.29 -5.17
N ILE A 66 -7.28 -3.28 -5.98
CA ILE A 66 -8.12 -3.85 -7.05
C ILE A 66 -9.40 -4.46 -6.47
N ASN A 67 -9.27 -5.28 -5.43
CA ASN A 67 -10.41 -5.92 -4.77
C ASN A 67 -11.36 -4.90 -4.13
N LEU A 68 -10.80 -3.84 -3.54
CA LEU A 68 -11.58 -2.76 -2.96
C LEU A 68 -12.36 -2.00 -4.05
N ALA A 69 -11.71 -1.69 -5.18
CA ALA A 69 -12.35 -1.04 -6.31
C ALA A 69 -13.49 -1.88 -6.88
N LYS A 70 -13.28 -3.20 -7.05
CA LYS A 70 -14.32 -4.13 -7.51
C LYS A 70 -15.54 -4.14 -6.58
N LYS A 71 -15.32 -4.26 -5.27
CA LYS A 71 -16.41 -4.21 -4.26
C LYS A 71 -17.16 -2.88 -4.23
N GLN A 72 -16.49 -1.77 -4.55
CA GLN A 72 -17.17 -0.47 -4.66
C GLN A 72 -18.04 -0.40 -5.92
N GLN A 73 -17.56 -0.94 -7.04
CA GLN A 73 -18.31 -0.99 -8.28
C GLN A 73 -19.56 -1.89 -8.16
N GLU A 74 -19.43 -3.05 -7.53
CA GLU A 74 -20.55 -3.97 -7.25
C GLU A 74 -21.62 -3.27 -6.41
N ARG A 75 -21.24 -2.65 -5.28
CA ARG A 75 -22.19 -1.90 -4.43
C ARG A 75 -22.86 -0.73 -5.14
N LYS A 76 -22.16 -0.03 -6.03
CA LYS A 76 -22.73 1.07 -6.82
C LYS A 76 -23.71 0.55 -7.88
N THR A 77 -23.46 -0.64 -8.41
CA THR A 77 -24.34 -1.29 -9.39
C THR A 77 -25.61 -1.80 -8.71
N GLU A 78 -25.50 -2.41 -7.52
CA GLU A 78 -26.63 -2.83 -6.68
C GLU A 78 -27.56 -1.65 -6.35
N ARG A 79 -26.99 -0.53 -5.88
CA ARG A 79 -27.73 0.71 -5.55
C ARG A 79 -28.40 1.40 -6.73
N ARG A 80 -28.02 1.09 -7.97
CA ARG A 80 -28.66 1.62 -9.19
C ARG A 80 -29.78 0.71 -9.68
N ARG A 81 -29.82 -0.53 -9.22
CA ARG A 81 -30.82 -1.54 -9.57
C ARG A 81 -31.95 -1.63 -8.54
N ALA A 82 -31.70 -1.16 -7.31
CA ALA A 82 -32.71 -0.89 -6.30
C ALA A 82 -33.35 0.48 -6.53
#